data_AF-A0A7V9JQF7-F1
#
_entry.id   AF-A0A7V9JQF7-F1
#
_cell.length_a   1.000
_cell.length_b   1.000
_cell.length_c   1.000
_cell.angle_alpha   90.00
_cell.angle_beta   90.00
_cell.angle_gamma   90.00
#
_symmetry.space_group_name_H-M   'P 1'
#
loop_
_entity.id
_entity.type
_entity.pdbx_description
1 polymer ?
#
loop_
_entity_poly.entity_id
_entity_poly.type
_entity_poly.pdbx_seq_one_letter_code
_entity_poly.pdbx_strand_id
1 'polypeptide(L)'
;MLVATACALVLASAAVGLTAPASAEAAKRRAQVLEHGNRYLLARIARHQRETWRLQRLMQRHPTRTNHTARYSRNPKYRRWVLRVWRRRATIARRQVHNPPHEAAWRCLQRYEGGWYAHTGNGYYGGLQMDLRFQAQYGWELLRRKGPANRWTPLEQMWVAERAFRRGRGFYPWPNTARSCGLI
;
A
#
# COMPACT_ATOMS: atom_id res chain seq x y z
N MET A 1 25.86 1.18 -98.00
CA MET A 1 26.12 0.61 -96.66
C MET A 1 26.64 1.71 -95.76
N LEU A 2 25.88 2.05 -94.71
CA LEU A 2 26.32 2.30 -93.33
C LEU A 2 25.30 3.23 -92.65
N VAL A 3 24.54 2.61 -91.75
CA VAL A 3 23.47 3.18 -90.92
C VAL A 3 24.11 3.89 -89.73
N ALA A 4 23.80 5.17 -89.53
CA ALA A 4 24.22 5.92 -88.35
C ALA A 4 23.24 5.63 -87.19
N THR A 5 23.77 5.01 -86.14
CA THR A 5 23.07 4.57 -84.93
C THR A 5 22.79 5.74 -83.99
N ALA A 6 21.55 5.82 -83.51
CA ALA A 6 21.05 6.80 -82.55
C ALA A 6 21.60 6.53 -81.13
N CYS A 7 22.06 7.59 -80.46
CA CYS A 7 22.45 7.55 -79.05
C CYS A 7 21.22 7.85 -78.18
N ALA A 8 20.62 6.81 -77.59
CA ALA A 8 19.55 6.95 -76.61
C ALA A 8 20.14 7.23 -75.21
N LEU A 9 20.00 8.46 -74.73
CA LEU A 9 20.24 8.82 -73.33
C LEU A 9 19.11 8.27 -72.45
N VAL A 10 19.38 7.16 -71.77
CA VAL A 10 18.49 6.62 -70.73
C VAL A 10 18.75 7.38 -69.43
N LEU A 11 17.79 8.21 -69.02
CA LEU A 11 17.73 8.80 -67.69
C LEU A 11 17.45 7.69 -66.66
N ALA A 12 18.49 7.27 -65.93
CA ALA A 12 18.35 6.39 -64.78
C ALA A 12 17.81 7.20 -63.59
N SER A 13 16.49 7.20 -63.42
CA SER A 13 15.83 7.68 -62.20
C SER A 13 16.20 6.78 -61.04
N ALA A 14 17.09 7.25 -60.15
CA ALA A 14 17.39 6.59 -58.90
C ALA A 14 16.13 6.61 -58.01
N ALA A 15 15.44 5.48 -57.92
CA ALA A 15 14.39 5.25 -56.96
C ALA A 15 14.99 5.29 -55.54
N VAL A 16 14.78 6.40 -54.83
CA VAL A 16 15.02 6.49 -53.39
C VAL A 16 14.04 5.53 -52.71
N GLY A 17 14.53 4.33 -52.40
CA GLY A 17 13.77 3.33 -51.67
C GLY A 17 13.39 3.84 -50.28
N LEU A 18 12.09 4.04 -50.05
CA LEU A 18 11.50 4.27 -48.74
C LEU A 18 11.75 3.06 -47.81
N THR A 19 12.82 3.09 -47.01
CA THR A 19 13.02 2.17 -45.86
C THR A 19 12.34 2.68 -44.57
N ALA A 20 11.47 3.68 -44.67
CA ALA A 20 10.84 4.39 -43.56
C ALA A 20 9.83 3.62 -42.66
N PRO A 21 9.09 2.57 -43.09
CA PRO A 21 7.99 2.05 -42.25
C PRO A 21 8.46 1.18 -41.07
N ALA A 22 9.55 0.43 -41.21
CA ALA A 22 10.03 -0.47 -40.16
C ALA A 22 10.61 0.29 -38.94
N SER A 23 11.25 1.43 -39.16
CA SER A 23 11.83 2.27 -38.09
C SER A 23 10.76 3.03 -37.31
N ALA A 24 9.72 3.54 -37.99
CA ALA A 24 8.59 4.23 -37.36
C ALA A 24 7.73 3.27 -36.50
N GLU A 25 7.46 2.07 -37.01
CA GLU A 25 6.71 1.03 -36.29
C GLU A 25 7.50 0.52 -35.07
N ALA A 26 8.83 0.35 -35.19
CA ALA A 26 9.70 0.01 -34.07
C ALA A 26 9.72 1.11 -32.99
N ALA A 27 9.77 2.39 -33.39
CA ALA A 27 9.68 3.52 -32.47
C ALA A 27 8.34 3.57 -31.75
N LYS A 28 7.22 3.34 -32.46
CA LYS A 28 5.87 3.26 -31.90
C LYS A 28 5.74 2.12 -30.88
N ARG A 29 6.22 0.92 -31.21
CA ARG A 29 6.26 -0.23 -30.28
C ARG A 29 7.07 0.08 -29.03
N ARG A 30 8.24 0.71 -29.18
CA ARG A 30 9.06 1.14 -28.05
C ARG A 30 8.34 2.16 -27.17
N ALA A 31 7.64 3.13 -27.77
CA ALA A 31 6.83 4.10 -27.03
C ALA A 31 5.69 3.43 -26.24
N GLN A 32 4.97 2.49 -26.86
CA GLN A 32 3.91 1.72 -26.21
C GLN A 32 4.44 0.89 -25.02
N VAL A 33 5.58 0.20 -25.18
CA VAL A 33 6.22 -0.57 -24.11
C VAL A 33 6.63 0.36 -22.96
N LEU A 34 7.21 1.52 -23.26
CA LEU A 34 7.57 2.52 -22.25
C LEU A 34 6.34 3.05 -21.52
N GLU A 35 5.25 3.33 -22.24
CA GLU A 35 3.99 3.78 -21.66
C GLU A 35 3.36 2.72 -20.74
N HIS A 36 3.33 1.45 -21.19
CA HIS A 36 2.85 0.33 -20.39
C HIS A 36 3.68 0.17 -19.11
N GLY A 37 5.01 0.16 -19.22
CA GLY A 37 5.91 0.12 -18.07
C GLY A 37 5.72 1.32 -17.13
N ASN A 38 5.44 2.49 -17.69
CA ASN A 38 5.15 3.71 -16.95
C ASN A 38 3.85 3.61 -16.13
N ARG A 39 2.76 3.10 -16.73
CA ARG A 39 1.49 2.85 -16.03
C ARG A 39 1.67 1.82 -14.92
N TYR A 40 2.42 0.74 -15.20
CA TYR A 40 2.75 -0.27 -14.21
C TYR A 40 3.48 0.33 -12.99
N LEU A 41 4.54 1.12 -13.20
CA LEU A 41 5.29 1.75 -12.10
C LEU A 41 4.40 2.67 -11.25
N LEU A 42 3.54 3.47 -11.87
CA LEU A 42 2.61 4.35 -11.16
C LEU A 42 1.61 3.58 -10.29
N ALA A 43 1.03 2.49 -10.82
CA ALA A 43 0.12 1.64 -10.06
C ALA A 43 0.81 1.01 -8.84
N ARG A 44 2.06 0.55 -9.01
CA ARG A 44 2.89 0.00 -7.92
C ARG A 44 3.20 1.03 -6.84
N ILE A 45 3.58 2.24 -7.24
CA ILE A 45 3.82 3.37 -6.31
C ILE A 45 2.54 3.65 -5.49
N ALA A 46 1.41 3.80 -6.17
CA ALA A 46 0.13 4.10 -5.53
C ALA A 46 -0.29 3.01 -4.54
N ARG A 47 -0.06 1.73 -4.86
CA ARG A 47 -0.33 0.63 -3.94
C ARG A 47 0.50 0.71 -2.66
N HIS A 48 1.82 0.94 -2.77
CA HIS A 48 2.69 1.07 -1.60
C HIS A 48 2.38 2.33 -0.78
N GLN A 49 1.95 3.43 -1.41
CA GLN A 49 1.44 4.61 -0.73
C GLN A 49 0.21 4.29 0.12
N ARG A 50 -0.82 3.69 -0.50
CA ARG A 50 -2.06 3.33 0.19
C ARG A 50 -1.81 2.38 1.35
N GLU A 51 -0.95 1.39 1.16
CA GLU A 51 -0.56 0.46 2.22
C GLU A 51 0.15 1.16 3.38
N THR A 52 1.16 1.98 3.08
CA THR A 52 1.89 2.76 4.10
C THR A 52 0.93 3.61 4.92
N TRP A 53 0.04 4.36 4.25
CA TRP A 53 -0.93 5.22 4.92
C TRP A 53 -1.97 4.45 5.72
N ARG A 54 -2.43 3.29 5.23
CA ARG A 54 -3.36 2.43 5.95
C ARG A 54 -2.75 1.97 7.27
N LEU A 55 -1.50 1.50 7.24
CA LEU A 55 -0.78 1.05 8.43
C LEU A 55 -0.47 2.21 9.38
N GLN A 56 -0.07 3.37 8.86
CA GLN A 56 0.14 4.57 9.67
C GLN A 56 -1.13 5.02 10.40
N ARG A 57 -2.27 5.04 9.70
CA ARG A 57 -3.57 5.35 10.33
C ARG A 57 -3.93 4.33 11.40
N LEU A 58 -3.68 3.04 11.18
CA LEU A 58 -3.89 2.00 12.20
C LEU A 58 -3.08 2.30 13.48
N MET A 59 -1.85 2.79 13.33
CA MET A 59 -0.99 3.16 14.46
C MET A 59 -1.28 4.56 15.06
N GLN A 60 -2.27 5.29 14.55
CA GLN A 60 -2.50 6.73 14.80
C GLN A 60 -1.28 7.62 14.51
N ARG A 61 -0.55 7.31 13.45
CA ARG A 61 0.53 8.16 12.92
C ARG A 61 0.04 8.99 11.75
N HIS A 62 0.56 10.21 11.62
CA HIS A 62 0.28 11.06 10.47
C HIS A 62 0.75 10.39 9.16
N PRO A 63 -0.12 10.31 8.13
CA PRO A 63 0.26 9.77 6.84
C PRO A 63 1.46 10.53 6.23
N THR A 64 2.48 9.81 5.76
CA THR A 64 3.63 10.44 5.11
C THR A 64 3.21 11.21 3.87
N ARG A 65 3.56 12.51 3.80
CA ARG A 65 3.22 13.39 2.67
C ARG A 65 3.87 12.91 1.35
N THR A 66 3.21 13.25 0.24
CA THR A 66 3.68 12.99 -1.13
C THR A 66 3.36 14.22 -1.98
N ASN A 67 4.28 14.62 -2.87
CA ASN A 67 4.10 15.72 -3.81
C ASN A 67 3.64 15.25 -5.21
N HIS A 68 3.34 13.95 -5.35
CA HIS A 68 2.82 13.34 -6.59
C HIS A 68 3.68 13.53 -7.86
N THR A 69 4.93 13.98 -7.73
CA THR A 69 5.85 14.29 -8.85
C THR A 69 6.08 13.12 -9.81
N ALA A 70 6.01 11.88 -9.32
CA ALA A 70 6.14 10.69 -10.15
C ALA A 70 5.08 10.62 -11.26
N ARG A 71 3.88 11.20 -11.05
CA ARG A 71 2.80 11.23 -12.06
C ARG A 71 3.18 12.10 -13.25
N TYR A 72 3.85 13.22 -12.99
CA TYR A 72 4.20 14.22 -14.01
C TYR A 72 5.56 13.95 -14.66
N SER A 73 6.48 13.25 -13.98
CA SER A 73 7.79 12.91 -14.54
C SER A 73 7.70 11.89 -15.67
N ARG A 74 8.28 12.20 -16.84
CA ARG A 74 8.46 11.24 -17.96
C ARG A 74 9.68 10.33 -17.80
N ASN A 75 10.50 10.52 -16.77
CA ASN A 75 11.75 9.78 -16.57
C ASN A 75 11.50 8.42 -15.90
N PRO A 76 11.73 7.28 -16.58
CA PRO A 76 11.50 5.95 -16.02
C PRO A 76 12.47 5.59 -14.88
N LYS A 77 13.71 6.11 -14.90
CA LYS A 77 14.67 5.92 -13.79
C LYS A 77 14.16 6.61 -12.52
N TYR A 78 13.61 7.81 -12.64
CA TYR A 78 13.00 8.54 -11.52
C TYR A 78 11.81 7.77 -10.93
N ARG A 79 10.87 7.30 -11.77
CA ARG A 79 9.72 6.51 -11.29
C ARG A 79 10.15 5.22 -10.57
N ARG A 80 11.18 4.52 -11.07
CA ARG A 80 11.76 3.35 -10.38
C ARG A 80 12.36 3.72 -9.03
N TRP A 81 13.05 4.86 -8.93
CA TRP A 81 13.55 5.35 -7.65
C TRP A 81 12.40 5.64 -6.67
N VAL A 82 11.36 6.35 -7.11
CA VAL A 82 10.16 6.61 -6.29
C VAL A 82 9.51 5.29 -5.82
N LEU A 83 9.41 4.30 -6.70
CA LEU A 83 8.91 2.97 -6.34
C LEU A 83 9.75 2.31 -5.24
N ARG A 84 11.09 2.35 -5.33
CA ARG A 84 11.96 1.80 -4.28
C ARG A 84 11.77 2.51 -2.94
N VAL A 85 11.65 3.84 -2.96
CA VAL A 85 11.37 4.64 -1.76
C VAL A 85 10.07 4.19 -1.10
N TRP A 86 8.97 4.12 -1.87
CA TRP A 86 7.67 3.72 -1.31
C TRP A 86 7.61 2.25 -0.89
N ARG A 87 8.32 1.36 -1.60
CA ARG A 87 8.47 -0.04 -1.16
C ARG A 87 9.15 -0.13 0.20
N ARG A 88 10.25 0.62 0.43
CA ARG A 88 10.96 0.65 1.71
C ARG A 88 10.06 1.18 2.83
N ARG A 89 9.33 2.28 2.58
CA ARG A 89 8.36 2.84 3.54
C ARG A 89 7.26 1.84 3.92
N ALA A 90 6.69 1.15 2.94
CA ALA A 90 5.68 0.12 3.19
C ALA A 90 6.26 -1.03 4.03
N THR A 91 7.47 -1.51 3.74
CA THR A 91 8.15 -2.54 4.55
C THR A 91 8.35 -2.09 5.99
N ILE A 92 8.81 -0.85 6.21
CA ILE A 92 8.97 -0.30 7.57
C ILE A 92 7.62 -0.24 8.29
N ALA A 93 6.58 0.29 7.64
CA ALA A 93 5.26 0.39 8.23
C ALA A 93 4.66 -0.98 8.58
N ARG A 94 4.90 -2.01 7.76
CA ARG A 94 4.52 -3.40 8.08
C ARG A 94 5.23 -3.89 9.33
N ARG A 95 6.57 -3.78 9.37
CA ARG A 95 7.35 -4.17 10.55
C ARG A 95 6.82 -3.50 11.80
N GLN A 96 6.54 -2.20 11.75
CA GLN A 96 5.98 -1.47 12.88
C GLN A 96 4.60 -1.99 13.30
N VAL A 97 3.68 -2.23 12.35
CA VAL A 97 2.35 -2.76 12.68
C VAL A 97 2.41 -4.14 13.33
N HIS A 98 3.36 -4.99 12.93
CA HIS A 98 3.54 -6.32 13.51
C HIS A 98 4.17 -6.31 14.91
N ASN A 99 4.63 -5.15 15.40
CA ASN A 99 5.22 -5.01 16.73
C ASN A 99 4.48 -3.88 17.47
N PRO A 100 3.20 -4.10 17.86
CA PRO A 100 2.50 -3.13 18.69
C PRO A 100 3.24 -2.94 20.02
N PRO A 101 3.26 -1.73 20.59
CA PRO A 101 3.70 -1.57 21.97
C PRO A 101 2.88 -2.49 22.89
N HIS A 102 3.49 -2.89 24.01
CA HIS A 102 2.89 -3.79 25.01
C HIS A 102 2.27 -5.08 24.43
N GLU A 103 2.77 -5.61 23.31
CA GLU A 103 2.22 -6.84 22.69
C GLU A 103 2.06 -7.99 23.70
N ALA A 104 3.08 -8.21 24.53
CA ALA A 104 3.04 -9.24 25.56
C ALA A 104 1.90 -9.01 26.58
N ALA A 105 1.65 -7.76 26.97
CA ALA A 105 0.56 -7.41 27.87
C ALA A 105 -0.81 -7.66 27.22
N TRP A 106 -1.01 -7.23 25.97
CA TRP A 106 -2.25 -7.47 25.24
C TRP A 106 -2.53 -8.95 25.04
N ARG A 107 -1.49 -9.75 24.77
CA ARG A 107 -1.62 -11.20 24.68
C ARG A 107 -1.95 -11.85 26.03
N CYS A 108 -1.37 -11.35 27.13
CA CYS A 108 -1.72 -11.81 28.46
C CYS A 108 -3.20 -11.52 28.75
N LEU A 109 -3.65 -10.29 28.53
CA LEU A 109 -5.06 -9.91 28.70
C LEU A 109 -5.97 -10.81 27.86
N GLN A 110 -5.66 -10.95 26.57
CA GLN A 110 -6.46 -11.77 25.66
C GLN A 110 -6.63 -13.23 26.14
N ARG A 111 -5.60 -13.82 26.74
CA ARG A 111 -5.67 -15.21 27.24
C ARG A 111 -6.75 -15.41 28.30
N TYR A 112 -7.02 -14.40 29.12
CA TYR A 112 -8.05 -14.44 30.16
C TYR A 112 -9.40 -13.89 29.69
N GLU A 113 -9.40 -12.93 28.75
CA GLU A 113 -10.61 -12.26 28.27
C GLU A 113 -11.40 -13.11 27.26
N GLY A 114 -10.74 -13.73 26.28
CA GLY A 114 -11.41 -14.58 25.29
C GLY A 114 -10.67 -14.78 23.97
N GLY A 115 -11.25 -15.59 23.08
CA GLY A 115 -10.69 -15.81 21.74
C GLY A 115 -10.74 -14.53 20.87
N TRP A 116 -9.76 -14.33 20.00
CA TRP A 116 -9.66 -13.13 19.14
C TRP A 116 -10.92 -12.82 18.33
N TYR A 117 -11.73 -13.82 17.99
CA TYR A 117 -12.96 -13.67 17.21
C TYR A 117 -14.23 -13.93 18.04
N ALA A 118 -14.12 -13.88 19.37
CA ALA A 118 -15.24 -14.14 20.28
C ALA A 118 -16.40 -13.16 20.08
N HIS A 119 -17.61 -13.71 20.08
CA HIS A 119 -18.88 -12.98 20.04
C HIS A 119 -19.94 -13.83 20.75
N THR A 120 -19.94 -13.77 22.08
CA THR A 120 -20.75 -14.63 22.96
C THR A 120 -22.14 -14.06 23.25
N GLY A 121 -22.48 -12.88 22.70
CA GLY A 121 -23.74 -12.19 22.96
C GLY A 121 -23.77 -11.34 24.23
N ASN A 122 -22.66 -11.22 24.96
CA ASN A 122 -22.56 -10.45 26.21
C ASN A 122 -22.29 -8.95 26.03
N GLY A 123 -22.37 -8.43 24.79
CA GLY A 123 -22.11 -7.01 24.47
C GLY A 123 -20.63 -6.64 24.30
N TYR A 124 -19.71 -7.60 24.46
CA TYR A 124 -18.27 -7.42 24.25
C TYR A 124 -17.80 -8.26 23.06
N TYR A 125 -16.74 -7.77 22.38
CA TYR A 125 -16.30 -8.35 21.11
C TYR A 125 -14.80 -8.53 21.05
N GLY A 126 -14.40 -9.66 20.45
CA GLY A 126 -13.00 -9.98 20.16
C GLY A 126 -12.20 -10.42 21.39
N GLY A 127 -10.90 -10.62 21.20
CA GLY A 127 -10.03 -11.22 22.21
C GLY A 127 -9.76 -10.31 23.40
N LEU A 128 -9.91 -9.00 23.24
CA LEU A 128 -9.80 -8.04 24.33
C LEU A 128 -11.18 -7.59 24.84
N GLN A 129 -12.25 -8.32 24.51
CA GLN A 129 -13.60 -8.07 25.03
C GLN A 129 -13.96 -6.58 25.05
N MET A 130 -13.90 -5.91 23.89
CA MET A 130 -14.15 -4.47 23.79
C MET A 130 -15.65 -4.22 23.52
N ASP A 131 -16.29 -3.35 24.28
CA ASP A 131 -17.68 -2.92 23.99
C ASP A 131 -17.76 -1.96 22.79
N LEU A 132 -18.96 -1.72 22.27
CA LEU A 132 -19.15 -0.85 21.09
C LEU A 132 -18.77 0.62 21.33
N ARG A 133 -18.89 1.14 22.56
CA ARG A 133 -18.49 2.52 22.90
C ARG A 133 -16.96 2.63 22.89
N PHE A 134 -16.26 1.66 23.47
CA PHE A 134 -14.80 1.57 23.41
C PHE A 134 -14.33 1.49 21.96
N GLN A 135 -14.95 0.62 21.16
CA GLN A 135 -14.64 0.47 19.75
C GLN A 135 -14.93 1.75 18.95
N ALA A 136 -16.03 2.44 19.22
CA ALA A 136 -16.34 3.71 18.58
C ALA A 136 -15.34 4.81 18.98
N GLN A 137 -14.88 4.84 20.24
CA GLN A 137 -13.96 5.88 20.70
C GLN A 137 -12.54 5.69 20.15
N TYR A 138 -12.03 4.45 20.14
CA TYR A 138 -10.63 4.17 19.84
C TYR A 138 -10.40 3.50 18.49
N GLY A 139 -11.43 2.90 17.88
CA GLY A 139 -11.35 2.13 16.65
C GLY A 139 -12.46 2.45 15.63
N TRP A 140 -13.05 3.66 15.68
CA TRP A 140 -14.21 4.05 14.85
C TRP A 140 -14.08 3.66 13.38
N GLU A 141 -12.87 3.79 12.82
CA GLU A 141 -12.65 3.54 11.41
C GLU A 141 -12.66 2.06 11.07
N LEU A 142 -12.29 1.19 12.01
CA LEU A 142 -12.43 -0.26 11.90
C LEU A 142 -13.89 -0.66 12.13
N LEU A 143 -14.54 -0.11 13.15
CA LEU A 143 -15.96 -0.35 13.43
C LEU A 143 -16.82 -0.05 12.20
N ARG A 144 -16.63 1.11 11.58
CA ARG A 144 -17.39 1.50 10.38
C ARG A 144 -17.13 0.60 9.16
N ARG A 145 -15.89 0.12 8.97
CA ARG A 145 -15.51 -0.65 7.77
C ARG A 145 -15.71 -2.14 7.89
N LYS A 146 -15.58 -2.69 9.10
CA LYS A 146 -15.56 -4.13 9.37
C LYS A 146 -16.67 -4.59 10.28
N GLY A 147 -17.34 -3.68 11.01
CA GLY A 147 -18.19 -4.06 12.14
C GLY A 147 -17.38 -4.27 13.41
N PRO A 148 -17.91 -4.99 14.40
CA PRO A 148 -17.30 -5.07 15.72
C PRO A 148 -15.95 -5.83 15.78
N ALA A 149 -15.26 -5.75 16.92
CA ALA A 149 -13.88 -6.22 17.10
C ALA A 149 -13.66 -7.70 16.80
N ASN A 150 -14.69 -8.54 16.90
CA ASN A 150 -14.65 -9.94 16.48
C ASN A 150 -14.42 -10.14 14.97
N ARG A 151 -14.45 -9.07 14.17
CA ARG A 151 -14.14 -9.06 12.73
C ARG A 151 -12.80 -8.38 12.42
N TRP A 152 -12.09 -7.93 13.45
CA TRP A 152 -10.79 -7.29 13.31
C TRP A 152 -9.68 -8.32 13.49
N THR A 153 -8.53 -8.08 12.87
CA THR A 153 -7.36 -8.93 13.11
C THR A 153 -6.85 -8.75 14.55
N PRO A 154 -6.12 -9.73 15.12
CA PRO A 154 -5.50 -9.56 16.44
C PRO A 154 -4.66 -8.28 16.55
N LEU A 155 -3.87 -7.97 15.52
CA LEU A 155 -3.08 -6.73 15.47
C LEU A 155 -3.96 -5.48 15.48
N GLU A 156 -5.09 -5.49 14.77
CA GLU A 156 -6.01 -4.36 14.78
C GLU A 156 -6.62 -4.14 16.17
N GLN A 157 -6.98 -5.21 16.87
CA GLN A 157 -7.49 -5.13 18.24
C GLN A 157 -6.43 -4.59 19.20
N MET A 158 -5.19 -5.11 19.14
CA MET A 158 -4.07 -4.61 19.93
C MET A 158 -3.76 -3.15 19.63
N TRP A 159 -3.76 -2.74 18.36
CA TRP A 159 -3.55 -1.33 17.99
C TRP A 159 -4.69 -0.42 18.46
N VAL A 160 -5.93 -0.92 18.57
CA VAL A 160 -7.04 -0.15 19.16
C VAL A 160 -6.87 -0.02 20.67
N ALA A 161 -6.48 -1.09 21.37
CA ALA A 161 -6.16 -1.05 22.78
C ALA A 161 -4.99 -0.09 23.09
N GLU A 162 -3.95 -0.10 22.25
CA GLU A 162 -2.82 0.85 22.33
C GLU A 162 -3.21 2.31 22.18
N ARG A 163 -4.29 2.61 21.45
CA ARG A 163 -4.82 3.98 21.39
C ARG A 163 -5.49 4.37 22.69
N ALA A 164 -6.25 3.45 23.30
CA ALA A 164 -6.86 3.69 24.60
C ALA A 164 -5.79 3.87 25.67
N PHE A 165 -4.75 3.03 25.67
CA PHE A 165 -3.61 3.12 26.56
C PHE A 165 -2.95 4.51 26.48
N ARG A 166 -2.57 4.96 25.27
CA ARG A 166 -1.94 6.27 25.04
C ARG A 166 -2.84 7.47 25.34
N ARG A 167 -4.16 7.28 25.38
CA ARG A 167 -5.13 8.30 25.80
C ARG A 167 -5.38 8.31 27.31
N GLY A 168 -4.55 7.63 28.09
CA GLY A 168 -4.58 7.66 29.56
C GLY A 168 -5.44 6.58 30.20
N ARG A 169 -6.03 5.65 29.44
CA ARG A 169 -6.79 4.53 30.04
C ARG A 169 -5.87 3.48 30.67
N GLY A 170 -4.60 3.41 30.27
CA GLY A 170 -3.70 2.33 30.71
C GLY A 170 -4.30 0.94 30.42
N PHE A 171 -4.12 0.02 31.36
CA PHE A 171 -4.74 -1.32 31.34
C PHE A 171 -6.05 -1.40 32.16
N TYR A 172 -6.51 -0.29 32.73
CA TYR A 172 -7.70 -0.22 33.59
C TYR A 172 -9.04 -0.62 32.94
N PRO A 173 -9.22 -0.64 31.60
CA PRO A 173 -10.41 -1.26 31.01
C PRO A 173 -10.56 -2.76 31.31
N TRP A 174 -9.47 -3.43 31.70
CA TRP A 174 -9.42 -4.86 32.03
C TRP A 174 -8.95 -5.08 33.47
N PRO A 175 -9.65 -4.58 34.50
CA PRO A 175 -9.07 -4.42 35.83
C PRO A 175 -8.68 -5.74 36.52
N ASN A 176 -9.51 -6.78 36.41
CA ASN A 176 -9.21 -8.08 37.02
C ASN A 176 -8.08 -8.78 36.27
N THR A 177 -8.18 -8.81 34.94
CA THR A 177 -7.20 -9.45 34.09
C THR A 177 -5.84 -8.74 34.12
N ALA A 178 -5.84 -7.40 34.17
CA ALA A 178 -4.62 -6.61 34.28
C ALA A 178 -3.87 -6.92 35.56
N ARG A 179 -4.57 -7.11 36.71
CA ARG A 179 -3.95 -7.59 37.95
C ARG A 179 -3.39 -9.00 37.80
N SER A 180 -4.16 -9.92 37.21
CA SER A 180 -3.67 -11.29 36.93
C SER A 180 -2.44 -11.31 36.02
N CYS A 181 -2.28 -10.29 35.17
CA CYS A 181 -1.12 -10.10 34.30
C CYS A 181 0.00 -9.23 34.92
N GLY A 182 -0.15 -8.73 36.15
CA GLY A 182 0.84 -7.87 36.83
C GLY A 182 1.02 -6.49 36.17
N LEU A 183 -0.03 -5.95 35.56
CA LEU A 183 0.01 -4.71 34.77
C LEU A 183 -0.43 -3.46 35.55
N ILE A 184 -1.21 -3.66 36.63
CA ILE A 184 -1.72 -2.63 37.56
C ILE A 184 -1.82 -3.20 38.97
#